data_AF-A0A8T1M3S6-F1
#
_entry.id   AF-A0A8T1M3S6-F1
#
_cell.length_a   1.000
_cell.length_b   1.000
_cell.length_c   1.000
_cell.angle_alpha   90.00
_cell.angle_beta   90.00
_cell.angle_gamma   90.00
#
_symmetry.space_group_name_H-M   'P 1'
#
loop_
_entity.id
_entity.type
_entity.pdbx_description
1 polymer ?
#
loop_
_entity_poly.entity_id
_entity_poly.type
_entity_poly.pdbx_seq_one_letter_code
_entity_poly.pdbx_strand_id
1 'polypeptide(L)'
;MSWWREGSLRELTVGHQVASQRYSIDKSDPRSWTLVIRNVTQSDAGNYICQINLSKLKEKFYRLSVLRTFTENQALETTKQDSTKLNDEYVKDEATPYKNMSHQ
;
A
#
# COMPACT_ATOMS: atom_id res chain seq x y z
N MET A 1 -22.94 4.46 8.83
CA MET A 1 -21.95 4.00 7.83
C MET A 1 -20.70 3.57 8.56
N SER A 2 -19.90 2.71 7.95
CA SER A 2 -18.61 2.26 8.49
C SER A 2 -17.52 2.45 7.46
N TRP A 3 -16.30 2.74 7.92
CA TRP A 3 -15.12 2.80 7.05
C TRP A 3 -14.19 1.64 7.33
N TRP A 4 -13.66 1.06 6.27
CA TRP A 4 -12.67 -0.01 6.31
C TRP A 4 -11.46 0.34 5.47
N ARG A 5 -10.36 -0.35 5.77
CA ARG A 5 -9.20 -0.46 4.89
C ARG A 5 -9.15 -1.87 4.33
N GLU A 6 -8.88 -2.01 3.05
CA GLU A 6 -8.69 -3.31 2.41
C GLU A 6 -7.63 -4.13 3.18
N GLY A 7 -7.96 -5.40 3.47
CA GLY A 7 -7.10 -6.30 4.24
C GLY A 7 -7.08 -6.06 5.76
N SER A 8 -7.79 -5.05 6.29
CA SER A 8 -7.91 -4.84 7.73
C SER A 8 -8.89 -5.83 8.35
N LEU A 9 -8.55 -6.35 9.54
CA LEU A 9 -9.44 -7.21 10.33
C LEU A 9 -10.53 -6.42 11.08
N ARG A 10 -10.39 -5.11 11.18
CA ARG A 10 -11.29 -4.23 11.93
C ARG A 10 -11.63 -2.97 11.14
N GLU A 11 -12.81 -2.45 11.42
CA GLU A 11 -13.27 -1.15 10.97
C GLU A 11 -12.35 -0.03 11.44
N LEU A 12 -12.15 0.96 10.58
CA LEU A 12 -11.57 2.23 10.96
C LEU A 12 -12.57 3.07 11.76
N THR A 13 -13.84 3.02 11.35
CA THR A 13 -14.94 3.71 12.02
C THR A 13 -16.26 2.93 11.91
N VAL A 14 -17.11 3.06 12.93
CA VAL A 14 -18.52 2.63 12.92
C VAL A 14 -19.38 3.79 13.39
N GLY A 15 -20.12 4.41 12.46
CA GLY A 15 -20.80 5.68 12.73
C GLY A 15 -19.78 6.74 13.13
N HIS A 16 -19.89 7.25 14.37
CA HIS A 16 -18.96 8.24 14.92
C HIS A 16 -17.84 7.63 15.78
N GLN A 17 -17.89 6.33 16.05
CA GLN A 17 -16.84 5.65 16.81
C GLN A 17 -15.64 5.39 15.92
N VAL A 18 -14.43 5.63 16.44
CA VAL A 18 -13.17 5.54 15.69
C VAL A 18 -12.23 4.55 16.37
N ALA A 19 -11.53 3.74 15.58
CA ALA A 19 -10.57 2.75 16.09
C ALA A 19 -9.21 3.34 16.49
N SER A 20 -8.91 4.58 16.06
CA SER A 20 -7.65 5.27 16.34
C SER A 20 -7.87 6.78 16.44
N GLN A 21 -7.07 7.47 17.25
CA GLN A 21 -7.08 8.94 17.38
C GLN A 21 -6.71 9.66 16.08
N ARG A 22 -6.04 8.96 15.15
CA ARG A 22 -5.75 9.52 13.81
C ARG A 22 -7.00 9.65 12.94
N TYR A 23 -8.07 8.94 13.26
CA TYR A 23 -9.31 8.97 12.47
C TYR A 23 -10.35 9.89 13.10
N SER A 24 -11.15 10.53 12.25
CA SER A 24 -12.41 11.16 12.66
C SER A 24 -13.39 11.17 11.50
N ILE A 25 -14.67 11.39 11.82
CA ILE A 25 -15.68 11.72 10.82
C ILE A 25 -15.84 13.24 10.78
N ASP A 26 -15.83 13.81 9.58
CA ASP A 26 -16.17 15.22 9.38
C ASP A 26 -17.63 15.47 9.83
N LYS A 27 -17.82 16.48 10.66
CA LYS A 27 -19.13 16.86 11.23
C LYS A 27 -19.73 18.11 10.56
N SER A 28 -19.08 18.63 9.52
CA SER A 28 -19.53 19.83 8.80
C SER A 28 -20.89 19.63 8.13
N ASP A 29 -21.16 18.43 7.62
CA ASP A 29 -22.46 18.02 7.08
C ASP A 29 -23.02 16.82 7.88
N PRO A 30 -24.15 16.98 8.60
CA PRO A 30 -24.75 15.89 9.39
C PRO A 30 -25.25 14.71 8.54
N ARG A 31 -25.33 14.86 7.21
CA ARG A 31 -25.69 13.78 6.27
C ARG A 31 -24.46 13.08 5.68
N SER A 32 -23.26 13.51 6.04
CA SER A 32 -22.02 12.93 5.54
C SER A 32 -21.31 12.10 6.61
N TRP A 33 -20.61 11.06 6.15
CA TRP A 33 -19.68 10.27 6.96
C TRP A 33 -18.30 10.32 6.32
N THR A 34 -17.80 11.50 5.99
CA THR A 34 -16.45 11.64 5.41
C THR A 34 -15.39 11.22 6.40
N LEU A 35 -14.58 10.21 6.04
CA LEU A 35 -13.41 9.82 6.83
C LEU A 35 -12.31 10.87 6.70
N VAL A 36 -11.77 11.30 7.85
CA VAL A 36 -10.60 12.16 7.95
C VAL A 36 -9.46 11.36 8.58
N ILE A 37 -8.30 11.38 7.94
CA ILE A 37 -7.07 10.75 8.44
C ILE A 37 -6.07 11.87 8.78
N ARG A 38 -5.68 11.97 10.05
CA ARG A 38 -4.69 12.94 10.54
C ARG A 38 -3.27 12.37 10.44
N ASN A 39 -2.30 13.25 10.20
CA ASN A 39 -0.87 12.89 10.10
C ASN A 39 -0.67 11.78 9.07
N VAL A 40 -1.12 12.02 7.85
CA VAL A 40 -1.05 11.06 6.74
C VAL A 40 0.41 10.74 6.42
N THR A 41 0.73 9.46 6.31
CA THR A 41 2.05 8.97 5.90
C THR A 41 1.95 8.07 4.67
N GLN A 42 3.09 7.68 4.09
CA GLN A 42 3.08 6.78 2.94
C GLN A 42 2.38 5.44 3.22
N SER A 43 2.39 4.96 4.47
CA SER A 43 1.74 3.71 4.86
C SER A 43 0.21 3.80 4.87
N ASP A 44 -0.36 5.00 4.77
CA ASP A 44 -1.80 5.20 4.66
C ASP A 44 -2.30 5.02 3.24
N ALA A 45 -1.42 4.99 2.23
CA ALA A 45 -1.81 4.69 0.86
C ALA A 45 -2.47 3.30 0.75
N GLY A 46 -3.48 3.20 -0.09
CA GLY A 46 -4.24 1.95 -0.29
C GLY A 46 -5.71 2.17 -0.57
N ASN A 47 -6.47 1.08 -0.56
CA ASN A 47 -7.92 1.10 -0.80
C ASN A 47 -8.70 1.18 0.52
N TYR A 48 -9.67 2.08 0.54
CA TYR A 48 -10.60 2.31 1.63
C TYR A 48 -12.02 2.05 1.16
N ILE A 49 -12.84 1.51 2.05
CA ILE A 49 -14.19 1.05 1.72
C ILE A 49 -15.16 1.79 2.63
N CYS A 50 -16.09 2.52 2.04
CA CYS A 50 -17.26 3.03 2.74
C CYS A 50 -18.37 1.99 2.63
N GLN A 51 -18.83 1.48 3.77
CA GLN A 51 -19.82 0.41 3.86
C GLN A 51 -21.11 0.91 4.51
N ILE A 52 -22.24 0.52 3.93
CA ILE A 52 -23.58 0.73 4.48
C ILE A 52 -24.22 -0.63 4.71
N ASN A 53 -24.43 -0.96 5.98
CA ASN A 53 -25.14 -2.17 6.40
C ASN A 53 -26.65 -1.94 6.25
N LEU A 54 -27.19 -2.43 5.14
CA LEU A 54 -28.63 -2.55 4.89
C LEU A 54 -28.98 -4.05 4.76
N SER A 55 -30.23 -4.36 4.41
CA SER A 55 -30.62 -5.74 4.05
C SER A 55 -29.77 -6.33 2.91
N LYS A 56 -29.30 -5.47 2.00
CA LYS A 56 -28.24 -5.77 1.04
C LYS A 56 -27.06 -4.85 1.30
N LEU A 57 -25.89 -5.43 1.52
CA LEU A 57 -24.66 -4.68 1.71
C LEU A 57 -24.41 -3.74 0.53
N LYS A 58 -24.09 -2.48 0.82
CA LYS A 58 -23.62 -1.51 -0.18
C LYS A 58 -22.24 -1.02 0.19
N GLU A 59 -21.35 -1.03 -0.78
CA GLU A 59 -19.95 -0.67 -0.61
C GLU A 59 -19.53 0.31 -1.70
N LYS A 60 -18.62 1.20 -1.34
CA LYS A 60 -17.93 2.08 -2.29
C LYS A 60 -16.45 2.11 -1.96
N PHE A 61 -15.64 1.91 -3.00
CA PHE A 61 -14.18 1.81 -2.89
C PHE A 61 -13.53 3.13 -3.26
N TYR A 62 -12.49 3.50 -2.50
CA TYR A 62 -11.73 4.73 -2.64
C TYR A 62 -10.25 4.42 -2.57
N ARG A 63 -9.48 4.82 -3.58
CA ARG A 63 -8.02 4.66 -3.59
C ARG A 63 -7.35 5.94 -3.09
N LEU A 64 -6.57 5.83 -2.01
CA LEU A 64 -5.74 6.91 -1.48
C LEU A 64 -4.29 6.76 -1.98
N SER A 65 -3.82 7.76 -2.70
CA SER A 65 -2.41 7.93 -3.06
C SER A 65 -1.79 9.02 -2.20
N VAL A 66 -0.66 8.73 -1.56
CA VAL A 66 0.09 9.70 -0.76
C VAL A 66 1.34 10.08 -1.53
N LEU A 67 1.49 11.37 -1.82
CA LEU A 67 2.64 11.92 -2.54
C LEU A 67 3.68 12.41 -1.53
N ARG A 68 4.96 12.17 -1.80
CA ARG A 68 6.06 12.82 -1.08
C ARG A 68 6.47 14.07 -1.85
N THR A 69 6.48 15.21 -1.18
CA THR A 69 7.12 16.41 -1.72
C THR A 69 8.61 16.35 -1.38
N PHE A 70 9.45 16.23 -2.40
CA PHE A 70 10.87 16.47 -2.23
C PHE A 70 11.07 17.99 -2.16
N THR A 71 11.56 18.50 -1.03
CA THR A 71 12.07 19.87 -0.98
C THR A 71 13.41 19.89 -1.72
N GLU A 72 13.50 20.67 -2.80
CA GLU A 72 14.69 20.84 -3.66
C GLU A 72 15.86 21.54 -2.94
N ASN A 73 16.39 20.94 -1.89
CA ASN A 73 17.62 21.39 -1.21
C ASN A 73 18.71 20.30 -1.24
N GLN A 74 18.76 19.48 -2.28
CA GLN A 74 19.93 18.66 -2.60
C GLN A 74 20.42 18.93 -4.01
N ALA A 75 21.01 20.11 -4.18
CA ALA A 75 22.11 20.32 -5.11
C ALA A 75 23.38 20.50 -4.26
N LEU A 76 24.49 19.88 -4.71
CA LEU A 76 25.79 19.58 -4.06
C LEU A 76 25.83 18.17 -3.43
N GLU A 77 26.72 17.25 -3.81
CA GLU A 77 27.92 17.36 -4.64
C GLU A 77 28.38 15.95 -5.05
N THR A 78 28.95 15.84 -6.25
CA THR A 78 29.49 14.61 -6.84
C THR A 78 30.93 14.38 -6.37
N THR A 79 31.30 13.22 -5.81
CA THR A 79 32.64 12.63 -6.07
C THR A 79 32.76 11.12 -5.73
N LYS A 80 32.78 10.32 -6.79
CA LYS A 80 33.68 9.19 -7.11
C LYS A 80 34.06 8.11 -6.06
N GLN A 81 33.81 6.87 -6.51
CA GLN A 81 34.68 5.68 -6.50
C GLN A 81 34.49 4.66 -5.37
N ASP A 82 33.76 3.59 -5.67
CA ASP A 82 34.40 2.28 -5.67
C ASP A 82 33.83 1.40 -6.81
N SER A 83 34.76 0.89 -7.60
CA SER A 83 34.55 0.01 -8.72
C SER A 83 34.68 -1.43 -8.22
N THR A 84 33.57 -2.15 -8.08
CA THR A 84 33.62 -3.61 -8.20
C THR A 84 32.29 -4.18 -8.68
N LYS A 85 32.27 -4.49 -9.98
CA LYS A 85 31.64 -5.63 -10.65
C LYS A 85 30.64 -6.46 -9.80
N LEU A 86 29.42 -6.62 -10.31
CA LEU A 86 28.92 -7.93 -10.73
C LEU A 86 27.76 -7.71 -11.72
N ASN A 87 28.01 -8.00 -12.99
CA ASN A 87 26.97 -8.18 -13.99
C ASN A 87 26.56 -9.65 -13.90
N ASP A 88 25.49 -9.97 -13.16
CA ASP A 88 24.90 -11.30 -13.23
C ASP A 88 24.03 -11.37 -14.49
N GLU A 89 24.69 -11.74 -15.57
CA GLU A 89 24.10 -12.20 -16.82
C GLU A 89 23.32 -13.50 -16.55
N TYR A 90 22.00 -13.45 -16.73
CA TYR A 90 21.11 -14.59 -16.54
C TYR A 90 21.30 -15.58 -17.71
N VAL A 91 22.23 -16.53 -17.56
CA VAL A 91 22.38 -17.65 -18.50
C VAL A 91 21.31 -18.69 -18.17
N LYS A 92 20.40 -18.94 -19.12
CA LYS A 92 19.44 -20.05 -19.06
C LYS A 92 20.18 -21.35 -19.37
N ASP A 93 20.20 -22.28 -18.42
CA ASP A 93 20.67 -23.65 -18.66
C ASP A 93 19.72 -24.37 -19.62
N GLU A 94 20.19 -24.70 -20.83
CA GLU A 94 19.54 -25.66 -21.71
C GLU A 94 19.88 -27.10 -21.28
N ALA A 95 18.85 -27.93 -21.18
CA ALA A 95 18.97 -29.33 -20.79
C ALA A 95 19.62 -30.18 -21.89
N THR A 96 20.68 -30.92 -21.57
CA THR A 96 21.23 -31.98 -22.43
C THR A 96 20.84 -33.37 -21.93
N PRO A 97 20.56 -34.34 -22.83
CA PRO A 97 20.05 -35.65 -22.45
C PRO A 97 21.18 -36.60 -22.01
N TYR A 98 21.03 -37.23 -20.84
CA TYR A 98 21.97 -38.25 -20.37
C TYR A 98 21.88 -39.52 -21.23
N LYS A 99 23.00 -39.87 -21.86
CA LYS A 99 23.24 -41.19 -22.47
C LYS A 99 23.62 -42.21 -21.39
N ASN A 100 23.07 -43.41 -21.54
CA ASN A 100 23.37 -44.63 -20.80
C ASN A 100 24.87 -44.97 -20.81
N MET A 101 25.40 -45.49 -19.70
CA MET A 101 26.19 -46.73 -19.69
C MET A 101 26.39 -47.27 -18.27
N SER A 102 26.12 -48.57 -18.18
CA SER A 102 26.28 -49.55 -17.10
C SER A 102 27.65 -49.56 -16.42
N HIS A 103 27.68 -49.94 -15.14
CA HIS A 103 28.51 -51.03 -14.59
C HIS A 103 28.08 -51.29 -13.13
N GLN A 104 27.37 -52.38 -12.87
CA GLN A 104 27.85 -53.56 -12.13
C GLN A 104 26.68 -54.51 -11.84
#